data_AF-A0A6M0AUI5-F1
#
_entry.id   AF-A0A6M0AUI5-F1
#
_cell.length_a   1.000
_cell.length_b   1.000
_cell.length_c   1.000
_cell.angle_alpha   90.00
_cell.angle_beta   90.00
_cell.angle_gamma   90.00
#
_symmetry.space_group_name_H-M   'P 1'
#
loop_
_entity.id
_entity.type
_entity.pdbx_description
1 polymer ?
#
loop_
_entity_poly.entity_id
_entity_poly.type
_entity_poly.pdbx_seq_one_letter_code
_entity_poly.pdbx_strand_id
1 'polypeptide(L)'
;MKLTEILSQISSQNIKLWTEGDELKISAPKGTLTKEIRDLLSQNKLELVSLLRQKSSNITATSSWPTLIPAPEERYQPFPLNAIQQAYWIGRNGFFNLGNIATHVYIELDCENLNLERVNQAWRQLIEHNEMMRMVVLADGNQQILEQVPPYEIEVLDLSGESPQTIASELENIRNQMSHQVLPTNQWPLFDLRAARLNEQWCRLYIDIDMLILDGLSFYMLFEQWAQLYKEPESELPATEISFRDYVLAELALKDSPQYLRSQQYWFNRLDRLPPAPEIPQAKITSAITEPMFNSHKAQ
;
A
#
# COMPACT_ATOMS: atom_id res chain seq x y z
N MET A 1 -30.47 -23.01 5.14
CA MET A 1 -29.29 -22.18 4.84
C MET A 1 -28.48 -22.06 6.13
N LYS A 2 -27.16 -22.21 6.09
CA LYS A 2 -26.34 -22.09 7.31
C LYS A 2 -26.29 -20.62 7.74
N LEU A 3 -26.29 -20.34 9.04
CA LEU A 3 -26.26 -18.98 9.59
C LEU A 3 -25.06 -18.14 9.09
N THR A 4 -23.94 -18.80 8.79
CA THR A 4 -22.75 -18.19 8.17
C THR A 4 -22.99 -17.71 6.74
N GLU A 5 -23.81 -18.43 5.97
CA GLU A 5 -24.20 -18.04 4.61
C GLU A 5 -25.15 -16.84 4.66
N ILE A 6 -26.06 -16.80 5.64
CA ILE A 6 -26.97 -15.67 5.88
C ILE A 6 -26.16 -14.42 6.19
N LEU A 7 -25.18 -14.50 7.10
CA LEU A 7 -24.29 -13.38 7.42
C LEU A 7 -23.44 -12.94 6.24
N SER A 8 -22.94 -13.88 5.42
CA SER A 8 -22.18 -13.57 4.21
C SER A 8 -23.05 -12.84 3.17
N GLN A 9 -24.30 -13.26 3.00
CA GLN A 9 -25.26 -12.63 2.08
C GLN A 9 -25.68 -11.23 2.55
N ILE A 10 -25.81 -11.04 3.86
CA ILE A 10 -26.15 -9.73 4.44
C ILE A 10 -24.95 -8.77 4.35
N SER A 11 -23.74 -9.28 4.63
CA SER A 11 -22.51 -8.49 4.53
C SER A 11 -22.19 -8.06 3.10
N SER A 12 -22.47 -8.90 2.09
CA SER A 12 -22.25 -8.54 0.68
C SER A 12 -23.17 -7.42 0.18
N GLN A 13 -24.22 -7.10 0.94
CA GLN A 13 -25.15 -6.00 0.64
C GLN A 13 -24.91 -4.76 1.51
N ASN A 14 -23.75 -4.68 2.18
CA ASN A 14 -23.39 -3.60 3.10
C ASN A 14 -24.40 -3.39 4.25
N ILE A 15 -25.12 -4.44 4.64
CA ILE A 15 -26.03 -4.40 5.79
C ILE A 15 -25.21 -4.78 7.03
N LYS A 16 -25.10 -3.84 7.97
CA LYS A 16 -24.42 -4.04 9.26
C LYS A 16 -25.43 -4.50 10.31
N LEU A 17 -25.07 -5.52 11.07
CA LEU A 17 -25.84 -6.03 12.21
C LEU A 17 -25.02 -5.91 13.48
N TRP A 18 -25.62 -5.42 14.56
CA TRP A 18 -25.02 -5.44 15.89
C TRP A 18 -26.10 -5.69 16.95
N THR A 19 -25.70 -5.90 18.19
CA THR A 19 -26.62 -6.11 19.31
C THR A 19 -26.49 -4.98 20.32
N GLU A 20 -27.62 -4.44 20.77
CA GLU A 20 -27.72 -3.55 21.93
C GLU A 20 -28.67 -4.20 22.94
N GLY A 21 -28.14 -4.73 24.05
CA GLY A 21 -28.94 -5.59 24.92
C GLY A 21 -29.47 -6.80 24.14
N ASP A 22 -30.75 -7.15 24.32
CA ASP A 22 -31.44 -8.25 23.62
C ASP A 22 -31.95 -7.85 22.21
N GLU A 23 -31.68 -6.63 21.77
CA GLU A 23 -32.14 -6.13 20.47
C GLU A 23 -31.09 -6.32 19.38
N LEU A 24 -31.53 -6.84 18.23
CA LEU A 24 -30.76 -6.84 16.99
C LEU A 24 -30.94 -5.48 16.30
N LYS A 25 -29.85 -4.73 16.17
CA LYS A 25 -29.81 -3.46 15.45
C LYS A 25 -29.26 -3.67 14.05
N ILE A 26 -29.76 -2.87 13.11
CA ILE A 26 -29.53 -3.02 11.68
C ILE A 26 -29.24 -1.64 11.08
N SER A 27 -28.17 -1.53 10.30
CA SER A 27 -27.88 -0.37 9.44
C SER A 27 -27.73 -0.86 8.02
N ALA A 28 -28.53 -0.31 7.10
CA ALA A 28 -28.59 -0.73 5.72
C ALA A 28 -28.66 0.49 4.79
N PRO A 29 -27.97 0.49 3.63
CA PRO A 29 -28.17 1.49 2.60
C PRO A 29 -29.63 1.58 2.13
N LYS A 30 -30.04 2.74 1.61
CA LYS A 30 -31.42 2.96 1.18
C LYS A 30 -31.77 1.97 0.06
N GLY A 31 -32.82 1.19 0.27
CA GLY A 31 -33.33 0.22 -0.71
C GLY A 31 -32.78 -1.21 -0.59
N THR A 32 -31.78 -1.48 0.25
CA THR A 32 -31.21 -2.84 0.39
C THR A 32 -31.95 -3.70 1.40
N LEU A 33 -32.74 -3.11 2.32
CA LEU A 33 -33.53 -3.86 3.29
C LEU A 33 -34.88 -4.31 2.70
N THR A 34 -34.82 -5.28 1.78
CA THR A 34 -35.98 -5.90 1.13
C THR A 34 -36.84 -6.69 2.10
N LYS A 35 -38.09 -7.01 1.71
CA LYS A 35 -39.01 -7.81 2.53
C LYS A 35 -38.42 -9.20 2.86
N GLU A 36 -37.79 -9.84 1.88
CA GLU A 36 -37.12 -11.14 2.03
C GLU A 36 -36.02 -11.10 3.09
N ILE A 37 -35.20 -10.04 3.12
CA ILE A 37 -34.13 -9.88 4.11
C ILE A 37 -34.69 -9.62 5.50
N ARG A 38 -35.78 -8.83 5.62
CA ARG A 38 -36.46 -8.62 6.91
C ARG A 38 -37.05 -9.92 7.45
N ASP A 39 -37.66 -10.73 6.59
CA ASP A 39 -38.24 -12.01 6.99
C ASP A 39 -37.14 -12.99 7.41
N LEU A 40 -36.02 -13.04 6.67
CA LEU A 40 -34.84 -13.85 7.00
C LEU A 40 -34.21 -13.45 8.35
N LEU A 41 -34.04 -12.14 8.59
CA LEU A 41 -33.51 -11.61 9.85
C LEU A 41 -34.46 -11.89 11.03
N SER A 42 -35.76 -11.76 10.81
CA SER A 42 -36.78 -11.98 11.85
C SER A 42 -36.88 -13.45 12.24
N GLN A 43 -36.85 -14.36 11.26
CA GLN A 43 -36.91 -15.81 11.48
C GLN A 43 -35.68 -16.34 12.24
N ASN A 44 -34.52 -15.71 12.07
CA ASN A 44 -33.26 -16.13 12.69
C ASN A 44 -32.81 -15.22 13.85
N LYS A 45 -33.68 -14.32 14.34
CA LYS A 45 -33.31 -13.26 15.31
C LYS A 45 -32.60 -13.80 16.55
N LEU A 46 -33.14 -14.84 17.18
CA LEU A 46 -32.59 -15.40 18.42
C LEU A 46 -31.19 -16.00 18.23
N GLU A 47 -31.00 -16.74 17.13
CA GLU A 47 -29.70 -17.33 16.79
C GLU A 47 -28.68 -16.27 16.37
N LEU A 48 -29.11 -15.25 15.62
CA LEU A 48 -28.26 -14.11 15.24
C LEU A 48 -27.81 -13.32 16.47
N VAL A 49 -28.72 -13.02 17.40
CA VAL A 49 -28.37 -12.33 18.66
C VAL A 49 -27.42 -13.19 19.49
N SER A 50 -27.68 -14.50 19.61
CA SER A 50 -26.79 -15.44 20.31
C SER A 50 -25.39 -15.47 19.68
N LEU A 51 -25.29 -15.59 18.36
CA LEU A 51 -24.02 -15.67 17.65
C LEU A 51 -23.26 -14.33 17.65
N LEU A 52 -23.97 -13.20 17.49
CA LEU A 52 -23.38 -11.87 17.60
C LEU A 52 -22.91 -11.57 19.02
N ARG A 53 -23.62 -12.05 20.05
CA ARG A 53 -23.16 -12.01 21.44
C ARG A 53 -22.00 -12.94 21.69
N GLN A 54 -21.99 -14.14 21.12
CA GLN A 54 -20.85 -15.05 21.25
C GLN A 54 -19.61 -14.47 20.56
N LYS A 55 -19.76 -13.84 19.39
CA LYS A 55 -18.71 -13.03 18.75
C LYS A 55 -18.32 -11.84 19.62
N SER A 56 -19.27 -11.07 20.13
CA SER A 56 -18.99 -9.88 20.96
C SER A 56 -18.37 -10.24 22.31
N SER A 57 -18.72 -11.40 22.89
CA SER A 57 -18.13 -11.97 24.12
C SER A 57 -16.76 -12.57 23.83
N ASN A 58 -16.55 -13.18 22.66
CA ASN A 58 -15.23 -13.54 22.15
C ASN A 58 -14.43 -12.33 21.62
N ILE A 59 -15.02 -11.13 21.55
CA ILE A 59 -14.31 -9.89 21.24
C ILE A 59 -13.99 -9.16 22.56
N THR A 60 -14.90 -9.17 23.54
CA THR A 60 -14.71 -8.52 24.85
C THR A 60 -13.93 -9.37 25.86
N ALA A 61 -13.91 -10.70 25.73
CA ALA A 61 -13.03 -11.58 26.51
C ALA A 61 -11.67 -11.85 25.83
N THR A 62 -11.44 -11.35 24.61
CA THR A 62 -10.23 -11.68 23.82
C THR A 62 -9.68 -10.58 22.89
N SER A 63 -10.07 -9.29 23.02
CA SER A 63 -9.35 -8.21 22.32
C SER A 63 -8.07 -7.83 23.09
N SER A 64 -7.12 -8.75 23.21
CA SER A 64 -5.75 -8.44 23.64
C SER A 64 -4.88 -8.01 22.46
N TRP A 65 -5.44 -7.19 21.57
CA TRP A 65 -4.63 -6.40 20.65
C TRP A 65 -4.01 -5.26 21.45
N PRO A 66 -2.70 -4.98 21.30
CA PRO A 66 -2.10 -3.85 21.96
C PRO A 66 -2.80 -2.58 21.50
N THR A 67 -3.10 -1.70 22.45
CA THR A 67 -3.56 -0.37 22.13
C THR A 67 -2.40 0.39 21.52
N LEU A 68 -2.58 0.90 20.30
CA LEU A 68 -1.63 1.84 19.70
C LEU A 68 -1.72 3.14 20.49
N ILE A 69 -0.58 3.60 21.00
CA ILE A 69 -0.46 4.87 21.73
C ILE A 69 0.38 5.80 20.85
N PRO A 70 -0.20 6.88 20.28
CA PRO A 70 0.56 7.84 19.51
C PRO A 70 1.69 8.45 20.36
N ALA A 71 2.89 8.56 19.79
CA ALA A 71 4.03 9.22 20.43
C ALA A 71 4.58 10.35 19.54
N PRO A 72 3.87 11.50 19.43
CA PRO A 72 4.25 12.58 18.52
C PRO A 72 5.68 13.11 18.73
N GLU A 73 6.12 13.20 19.99
CA GLU A 73 7.46 13.68 20.37
C GLU A 73 8.59 12.73 19.94
N GLU A 74 8.28 11.47 19.62
CA GLU A 74 9.25 10.46 19.20
C GLU A 74 9.11 10.08 17.72
N ARG A 75 8.24 10.76 16.97
CA ARG A 75 7.86 10.45 15.59
C ARG A 75 9.05 10.30 14.63
N TYR A 76 10.11 11.08 14.84
CA TYR A 76 11.33 11.08 14.01
C TYR A 76 12.47 10.24 14.58
N GLN A 77 12.25 9.54 15.70
CA GLN A 77 13.24 8.61 16.24
C GLN A 77 13.31 7.35 15.36
N PRO A 78 14.51 6.77 15.15
CA PRO A 78 14.65 5.50 14.45
C PRO A 78 13.76 4.40 15.05
N PHE A 79 13.23 3.55 14.18
CA PHE A 79 12.38 2.41 14.53
C PHE A 79 12.65 1.26 13.55
N PRO A 80 12.44 0.00 13.94
CA PRO A 80 12.78 -1.15 13.08
C PRO A 80 11.93 -1.19 11.81
N LEU A 81 12.48 -1.78 10.74
CA LEU A 81 11.69 -2.25 9.60
C LEU A 81 10.74 -3.36 10.05
N ASN A 82 9.50 -3.35 9.57
CA ASN A 82 8.61 -4.50 9.77
C ASN A 82 9.04 -5.71 8.92
N ALA A 83 8.43 -6.88 9.13
CA ALA A 83 8.88 -8.12 8.48
C ALA A 83 8.86 -8.06 6.94
N ILE A 84 7.87 -7.39 6.35
CA ILE A 84 7.77 -7.28 4.88
C ILE A 84 8.78 -6.27 4.32
N GLN A 85 8.98 -5.15 5.01
CA GLN A 85 10.00 -4.16 4.65
C GLN A 85 11.41 -4.76 4.76
N GLN A 86 11.69 -5.58 5.78
CA GLN A 86 12.95 -6.32 5.89
C GLN A 86 13.15 -7.27 4.70
N ALA A 87 12.11 -8.00 4.30
CA ALA A 87 12.19 -8.89 3.14
C ALA A 87 12.50 -8.12 1.85
N TYR A 88 11.89 -6.96 1.62
CA TYR A 88 12.20 -6.10 0.47
C TYR A 88 13.63 -5.52 0.54
N TRP A 89 14.04 -5.05 1.71
CA TRP A 89 15.37 -4.45 1.91
C TRP A 89 16.51 -5.46 1.78
N ILE A 90 16.33 -6.71 2.23
CA ILE A 90 17.34 -7.76 2.08
C ILE A 90 17.28 -8.36 0.66
N GLY A 91 16.07 -8.57 0.11
CA GLY A 91 15.83 -9.21 -1.18
C GLY A 91 16.34 -8.42 -2.39
N ARG A 92 16.46 -7.09 -2.27
CA ARG A 92 17.04 -6.24 -3.31
C ARG A 92 18.55 -6.34 -3.47
N ASN A 93 19.25 -7.03 -2.57
CA ASN A 93 20.67 -7.30 -2.72
C ASN A 93 20.89 -8.50 -3.64
N GLY A 94 22.08 -8.61 -4.25
CA GLY A 94 22.45 -9.73 -5.12
C GLY A 94 22.70 -11.08 -4.42
N PHE A 95 22.32 -11.23 -3.14
CA PHE A 95 22.55 -12.45 -2.37
C PHE A 95 21.57 -13.59 -2.66
N PHE A 96 20.42 -13.27 -3.27
CA PHE A 96 19.38 -14.25 -3.58
C PHE A 96 19.19 -14.40 -5.08
N ASN A 97 18.76 -15.60 -5.51
CA ASN A 97 18.30 -15.80 -6.89
C ASN A 97 17.15 -14.84 -7.18
N LEU A 98 17.18 -14.20 -8.35
CA LEU A 98 16.23 -13.15 -8.72
C LEU A 98 16.21 -11.94 -7.76
N GLY A 99 17.31 -11.71 -7.02
CA GLY A 99 17.55 -10.48 -6.28
C GLY A 99 18.04 -9.35 -7.20
N ASN A 100 18.75 -8.37 -6.64
CA ASN A 100 19.25 -7.19 -7.36
C ASN A 100 18.15 -6.33 -8.01
N ILE A 101 16.96 -6.33 -7.41
CA ILE A 101 15.76 -5.60 -7.86
C ILE A 101 15.06 -4.92 -6.69
N ALA A 102 14.44 -3.78 -6.93
CA ALA A 102 13.53 -3.18 -5.97
C ALA A 102 12.11 -3.73 -6.14
N THR A 103 11.36 -3.83 -5.04
CA THR A 103 9.91 -3.90 -5.14
C THR A 103 9.42 -2.47 -5.30
N HIS A 104 9.09 -2.08 -6.52
CA HIS A 104 8.69 -0.71 -6.87
C HIS A 104 7.52 -0.71 -7.85
N VAL A 105 6.87 0.45 -7.99
CA VAL A 105 5.78 0.67 -8.95
C VAL A 105 6.19 1.77 -9.91
N TYR A 106 6.37 1.38 -11.17
CA TYR A 106 6.69 2.27 -12.28
C TYR A 106 5.47 2.49 -13.19
N ILE A 107 5.15 3.75 -13.49
CA ILE A 107 4.01 4.17 -14.30
C ILE A 107 4.43 5.25 -15.30
N GLU A 108 3.93 5.14 -16.54
CA GLU A 108 3.98 6.18 -17.56
C GLU A 108 2.56 6.65 -17.90
N LEU A 109 2.33 7.96 -17.87
CA LEU A 109 1.05 8.57 -18.21
C LEU A 109 1.24 9.62 -19.31
N ASP A 110 0.60 9.43 -20.45
CA ASP A 110 0.41 10.50 -21.43
C ASP A 110 -0.73 11.40 -20.96
N CYS A 111 -0.44 12.68 -20.80
CA CYS A 111 -1.38 13.65 -20.25
C CYS A 111 -1.56 14.82 -21.22
N GLU A 112 -2.81 15.18 -21.43
CA GLU A 112 -3.22 16.34 -22.21
C GLU A 112 -3.45 17.53 -21.26
N ASN A 113 -2.92 18.70 -21.62
CA ASN A 113 -3.06 19.98 -20.91
C ASN A 113 -2.71 19.90 -19.41
N LEU A 114 -1.74 19.06 -19.04
CA LEU A 114 -1.32 18.89 -17.64
C LEU A 114 -0.50 20.11 -17.18
N ASN A 115 -0.90 20.72 -16.07
CA ASN A 115 -0.14 21.79 -15.45
C ASN A 115 0.96 21.20 -14.56
N LEU A 116 2.19 21.07 -15.08
CA LEU A 116 3.31 20.46 -14.36
C LEU A 116 3.69 21.20 -13.06
N GLU A 117 3.51 22.52 -13.00
CA GLU A 117 3.77 23.30 -11.78
C GLU A 117 2.80 22.90 -10.66
N ARG A 118 1.51 22.75 -10.98
CA ARG A 118 0.51 22.26 -10.02
C ARG A 118 0.75 20.80 -9.63
N VAL A 119 1.17 19.95 -10.56
CA VAL A 119 1.53 18.56 -10.28
C VAL A 119 2.66 18.50 -9.25
N ASN A 120 3.71 19.29 -9.47
CA ASN A 120 4.86 19.39 -8.57
C ASN A 120 4.47 19.98 -7.21
N GLN A 121 3.69 21.06 -7.19
CA GLN A 121 3.19 21.67 -5.94
C GLN A 121 2.37 20.66 -5.13
N ALA A 122 1.44 19.95 -5.76
CA ALA A 122 0.63 18.95 -5.09
C ALA A 122 1.49 17.78 -4.58
N TRP A 123 2.53 17.37 -5.32
CA TRP A 123 3.46 16.33 -4.86
C TRP A 123 4.26 16.75 -3.62
N ARG A 124 4.73 18.01 -3.56
CA ARG A 124 5.42 18.55 -2.39
C ARG A 124 4.51 18.57 -1.15
N GLN A 125 3.24 18.93 -1.32
CA GLN A 125 2.25 18.86 -0.24
C GLN A 125 2.05 17.41 0.26
N LEU A 126 2.05 16.42 -0.63
CA LEU A 126 2.00 15.01 -0.22
C LEU A 126 3.25 14.57 0.53
N ILE A 127 4.44 15.00 0.08
CA ILE A 127 5.71 14.71 0.76
C ILE A 127 5.67 15.28 2.18
N GLU A 128 5.10 16.46 2.39
CA GLU A 128 4.96 17.09 3.71
C GLU A 128 3.90 16.36 4.57
N HIS A 129 2.76 16.01 3.97
CA HIS A 129 1.65 15.38 4.67
C HIS A 129 1.93 13.91 5.07
N ASN A 130 2.48 13.12 4.15
CA ASN A 130 2.65 11.68 4.30
C ASN A 130 4.08 11.35 4.78
N GLU A 131 4.21 11.05 6.08
CA GLU A 131 5.51 10.86 6.74
C GLU A 131 6.41 9.81 6.10
N MET A 132 5.84 8.69 5.65
CA MET A 132 6.62 7.61 5.03
C MET A 132 7.27 8.02 3.72
N MET A 133 6.79 9.09 3.05
CA MET A 133 7.47 9.66 1.90
C MET A 133 8.81 10.30 2.24
N ARG A 134 9.11 10.51 3.53
CA ARG A 134 10.38 11.04 4.04
C ARG A 134 11.23 9.98 4.75
N MET A 135 10.89 8.71 4.58
CA MET A 135 11.59 7.61 5.24
C MET A 135 12.92 7.29 4.55
N VAL A 136 13.94 6.97 5.35
CA VAL A 136 15.20 6.35 4.94
C VAL A 136 15.49 5.11 5.79
N VAL A 137 16.27 4.17 5.24
CA VAL A 137 16.77 2.99 5.95
C VAL A 137 18.21 3.25 6.42
N LEU A 138 18.42 3.07 7.72
CA LEU A 138 19.70 3.24 8.39
C LEU A 138 20.58 1.98 8.24
N ALA A 139 21.87 2.14 8.49
CA ALA A 139 22.86 1.08 8.32
C ALA A 139 22.66 -0.14 9.25
N ASP A 140 21.95 0.04 10.36
CA ASP A 140 21.61 -1.01 11.33
C ASP A 140 20.31 -1.76 10.98
N GLY A 141 19.67 -1.42 9.87
CA GLY A 141 18.39 -2.01 9.44
C GLY A 141 17.16 -1.41 10.11
N ASN A 142 17.32 -0.34 10.92
CA ASN A 142 16.20 0.51 11.31
C ASN A 142 15.82 1.45 10.16
N GLN A 143 14.61 1.98 10.22
CA GLN A 143 14.11 3.06 9.38
C GLN A 143 13.92 4.32 10.22
N GLN A 144 13.95 5.47 9.56
CA GLN A 144 13.72 6.76 10.19
C GLN A 144 12.91 7.64 9.25
N ILE A 145 11.88 8.29 9.79
CA ILE A 145 11.17 9.38 9.12
C ILE A 145 11.98 10.65 9.32
N LEU A 146 12.43 11.29 8.24
CA LEU A 146 13.10 12.58 8.31
C LEU A 146 12.08 13.68 8.65
N GLU A 147 12.42 14.52 9.63
CA GLU A 147 11.58 15.65 10.04
C GLU A 147 11.39 16.63 8.89
N GLN A 148 12.48 16.93 8.17
CA GLN A 148 12.49 17.79 7.00
C GLN A 148 13.31 17.13 5.90
N VAL A 149 12.93 17.42 4.66
CA VAL A 149 13.64 16.99 3.46
C VAL A 149 13.87 18.20 2.56
N PRO A 150 14.89 18.17 1.69
CA PRO A 150 15.08 19.22 0.70
C PRO A 150 13.82 19.42 -0.17
N PRO A 151 13.59 20.64 -0.70
CA PRO A 151 12.64 20.87 -1.77
C PRO A 151 12.71 19.82 -2.88
N TYR A 152 11.60 19.14 -3.14
CA TYR A 152 11.48 18.26 -4.30
C TYR A 152 11.03 19.06 -5.52
N GLU A 153 11.64 18.81 -6.68
CA GLU A 153 11.22 19.34 -7.97
C GLU A 153 11.19 18.20 -8.98
N ILE A 154 10.07 18.04 -9.68
CA ILE A 154 9.96 17.08 -10.79
C ILE A 154 10.88 17.53 -11.92
N GLU A 155 11.78 16.65 -12.36
CA GLU A 155 12.65 16.92 -13.50
C GLU A 155 11.81 17.00 -14.77
N VAL A 156 11.93 18.09 -15.54
CA VAL A 156 11.19 18.28 -16.79
C VAL A 156 12.16 18.36 -17.96
N LEU A 157 12.09 17.36 -18.85
CA LEU A 157 12.76 17.38 -20.14
C LEU A 157 11.83 18.01 -21.18
N ASP A 158 12.25 19.13 -21.78
CA ASP A 158 11.50 19.72 -22.89
C ASP A 158 11.95 19.13 -24.22
N LEU A 159 11.03 18.43 -24.88
CA LEU A 159 11.21 17.87 -26.23
C LEU A 159 10.34 18.60 -27.26
N SER A 160 9.76 19.74 -26.90
CA SER A 160 8.92 20.52 -27.79
C SER A 160 9.73 21.03 -28.99
N GLY A 161 9.29 20.67 -30.19
CA GLY A 161 9.97 21.05 -31.44
C GLY A 161 11.06 20.09 -31.88
N GLU A 162 11.32 19.03 -31.12
CA GLU A 162 12.22 17.95 -31.53
C GLU A 162 11.61 17.06 -32.61
N SER A 163 12.46 16.31 -33.32
CA SER A 163 12.00 15.35 -34.32
C SER A 163 11.24 14.18 -33.66
N PRO A 164 10.25 13.56 -34.33
CA PRO A 164 9.57 12.38 -33.80
C PRO A 164 10.52 11.23 -33.41
N GLN A 165 11.63 11.08 -34.14
CA GLN A 165 12.66 10.08 -33.84
C GLN A 165 13.43 10.42 -32.56
N THR A 166 13.79 11.68 -32.35
CA THR A 166 14.43 12.16 -31.11
C THR A 166 13.48 11.94 -29.93
N ILE A 167 12.22 12.34 -30.05
CA ILE A 167 11.21 12.16 -29.01
C ILE A 167 11.10 10.68 -28.63
N ALA A 168 10.90 9.79 -29.60
CA ALA A 168 10.78 8.36 -29.32
C ALA A 168 12.02 7.79 -28.62
N SER A 169 13.22 8.22 -29.03
CA SER A 169 14.47 7.79 -28.41
C SER A 169 14.60 8.26 -26.96
N GLU A 170 14.28 9.51 -26.66
CA GLU A 170 14.39 10.05 -25.30
C GLU A 170 13.35 9.45 -24.35
N LEU A 171 12.12 9.23 -24.81
CA LEU A 171 11.11 8.57 -23.99
C LEU A 171 11.51 7.14 -23.62
N GLU A 172 12.15 6.42 -24.54
CA GLU A 172 12.69 5.08 -24.29
C GLU A 172 13.91 5.12 -23.37
N ASN A 173 14.78 6.13 -23.49
CA ASN A 173 15.90 6.35 -22.57
C ASN A 173 15.41 6.54 -21.13
N ILE A 174 14.42 7.41 -20.91
CA ILE A 174 13.84 7.65 -19.57
C ILE A 174 13.26 6.34 -19.01
N ARG A 175 12.51 5.59 -19.82
CA ARG A 175 11.97 4.28 -19.42
C ARG A 175 13.07 3.30 -19.01
N ASN A 176 14.13 3.18 -19.80
CA ASN A 176 15.23 2.26 -19.52
C ASN A 176 15.97 2.63 -18.24
N GLN A 177 16.05 3.92 -17.90
CA GLN A 177 16.65 4.38 -16.65
C GLN A 177 15.76 4.08 -15.44
N MET A 178 14.45 4.31 -15.55
CA MET A 178 13.53 4.30 -14.39
C MET A 178 12.84 2.95 -14.15
N SER A 179 12.48 2.21 -15.21
CA SER A 179 11.58 1.04 -15.11
C SER A 179 12.08 -0.13 -14.27
N HIS A 180 13.39 -0.19 -14.00
CA HIS A 180 14.04 -1.24 -13.21
C HIS A 180 15.01 -0.65 -12.18
N GLN A 181 14.88 0.63 -11.87
CA GLN A 181 15.81 1.29 -10.98
C GLN A 181 15.74 0.73 -9.56
N VAL A 182 16.89 0.75 -8.89
CA VAL A 182 16.99 0.35 -7.48
C VAL A 182 17.49 1.56 -6.71
N LEU A 183 16.55 2.30 -6.10
CA LEU A 183 16.89 3.51 -5.36
C LEU A 183 17.66 3.17 -4.08
N PRO A 184 18.72 3.93 -3.74
CA PRO A 184 19.50 3.69 -2.53
C PRO A 184 18.68 4.00 -1.29
N THR A 185 18.40 2.98 -0.49
CA THR A 185 17.45 3.07 0.63
C THR A 185 17.92 3.95 1.79
N ASN A 186 19.22 4.20 1.87
CA ASN A 186 19.83 5.07 2.86
C ASN A 186 19.81 6.54 2.47
N GLN A 187 19.16 6.89 1.36
CA GLN A 187 19.03 8.23 0.84
C GLN A 187 17.58 8.51 0.52
N TRP A 188 17.17 9.74 0.82
CA TRP A 188 15.89 10.25 0.36
C TRP A 188 16.07 10.90 -1.01
N PRO A 189 15.11 10.78 -1.94
CA PRO A 189 13.83 10.07 -1.83
C PRO A 189 13.86 8.60 -2.26
N LEU A 190 12.85 7.85 -1.78
CA LEU A 190 12.51 6.49 -2.24
C LEU A 190 11.44 6.51 -3.36
N PHE A 191 11.50 7.54 -4.20
CA PHE A 191 10.68 7.72 -5.41
C PHE A 191 11.44 8.61 -6.41
N ASP A 192 11.09 8.52 -7.69
CA ASP A 192 11.58 9.40 -8.76
C ASP A 192 10.42 9.76 -9.69
N LEU A 193 10.19 11.06 -9.87
CA LEU A 193 9.19 11.60 -10.78
C LEU A 193 9.89 12.47 -11.81
N ARG A 194 9.60 12.20 -13.09
CA ARG A 194 10.10 12.96 -14.23
C ARG A 194 8.97 13.26 -15.20
N ALA A 195 9.12 14.31 -15.99
CA ALA A 195 8.18 14.65 -17.05
C ALA A 195 8.91 14.94 -18.36
N ALA A 196 8.33 14.54 -19.47
CA ALA A 196 8.78 14.93 -20.81
C ALA A 196 7.68 15.78 -21.48
N ARG A 197 7.96 17.05 -21.75
CA ARG A 197 7.04 17.92 -22.51
C ARG A 197 7.21 17.62 -24.00
N LEU A 198 6.15 17.16 -24.65
CA LEU A 198 6.19 16.72 -26.06
C LEU A 198 5.81 17.84 -27.03
N ASN A 199 4.88 18.68 -26.61
CA ASN A 199 4.45 19.90 -27.28
C ASN A 199 3.65 20.77 -26.29
N GLU A 200 3.00 21.83 -26.79
CA GLU A 200 2.19 22.74 -25.95
C GLU A 200 1.02 22.05 -25.21
N GLN A 201 0.49 20.95 -25.76
CA GLN A 201 -0.68 20.25 -25.21
C GLN A 201 -0.31 18.96 -24.47
N TRP A 202 0.72 18.24 -24.91
CA TRP A 202 1.00 16.90 -24.42
C TRP A 202 2.30 16.82 -23.64
N CYS A 203 2.25 16.10 -22.51
CA CYS A 203 3.44 15.66 -21.79
C CYS A 203 3.29 14.20 -21.38
N ARG A 204 4.42 13.52 -21.16
CA ARG A 204 4.46 12.23 -20.47
C ARG A 204 4.96 12.42 -19.05
N LEU A 205 4.23 11.91 -18.07
CA LEU A 205 4.64 11.84 -16.67
C LEU A 205 5.15 10.42 -16.37
N TYR A 206 6.30 10.35 -15.72
CA TYR A 206 6.96 9.14 -15.25
C TYR A 206 6.95 9.14 -13.73
N ILE A 207 6.49 8.04 -13.15
CA ILE A 207 6.38 7.91 -11.70
C ILE A 207 7.00 6.58 -11.31
N ASP A 208 8.01 6.60 -10.47
CA ASP A 208 8.56 5.41 -9.82
C ASP A 208 8.53 5.57 -8.31
N ILE A 209 7.99 4.59 -7.59
CA ILE A 209 7.90 4.62 -6.12
C ILE A 209 8.30 3.26 -5.54
N ASP A 210 9.25 3.25 -4.60
CA ASP A 210 9.67 2.05 -3.88
C ASP A 210 8.59 1.63 -2.85
N MET A 211 8.22 0.35 -2.84
CA MET A 211 7.19 -0.21 -1.95
C MET A 211 7.67 -0.41 -0.51
N LEU A 212 8.88 0.05 -0.15
CA LEU A 212 9.26 0.22 1.25
C LEU A 212 8.43 1.30 1.96
N ILE A 213 8.00 2.33 1.23
CA ILE A 213 7.34 3.50 1.83
C ILE A 213 5.81 3.46 1.74
N LEU A 214 5.25 2.57 0.92
CA LEU A 214 3.82 2.44 0.68
C LEU A 214 3.43 0.98 0.43
N ASP A 215 2.25 0.59 0.88
CA ASP A 215 1.59 -0.64 0.43
C ASP A 215 0.56 -0.33 -0.68
N GLY A 216 -0.15 -1.36 -1.15
CA GLY A 216 -1.14 -1.19 -2.23
C GLY A 216 -2.31 -0.25 -1.87
N LEU A 217 -2.74 -0.20 -0.60
CA LEU A 217 -3.82 0.69 -0.18
C LEU A 217 -3.29 2.12 -0.03
N SER A 218 -2.12 2.30 0.60
CA SER A 218 -1.46 3.60 0.72
C SER A 218 -1.13 4.19 -0.65
N PHE A 219 -0.74 3.35 -1.62
CA PHE A 219 -0.53 3.78 -3.00
C PHE A 219 -1.80 4.37 -3.61
N TYR A 220 -2.94 3.69 -3.49
CA TYR A 220 -4.23 4.21 -3.99
C TYR A 220 -4.61 5.53 -3.32
N MET A 221 -4.49 5.61 -1.99
CA MET A 221 -4.78 6.82 -1.22
C MET A 221 -3.88 7.98 -1.63
N LEU A 222 -2.58 7.74 -1.84
CA LEU A 222 -1.63 8.77 -2.26
C LEU A 222 -2.05 9.41 -3.59
N PHE A 223 -2.44 8.61 -4.58
CA PHE A 223 -2.89 9.13 -5.88
C PHE A 223 -4.24 9.85 -5.81
N GLU A 224 -5.15 9.41 -4.94
CA GLU A 224 -6.40 10.12 -4.67
C GLU A 224 -6.13 11.51 -4.07
N GLN A 225 -5.28 11.57 -3.05
CA GLN A 225 -4.84 12.82 -2.43
C GLN A 225 -4.10 13.72 -3.43
N TRP A 226 -3.24 13.15 -4.29
CA TRP A 226 -2.54 13.91 -5.33
C TRP A 226 -3.50 14.56 -6.30
N ALA A 227 -4.49 13.81 -6.77
CA ALA A 227 -5.51 14.31 -7.67
C ALA A 227 -6.40 15.38 -7.01
N GLN A 228 -6.70 15.24 -5.72
CA GLN A 228 -7.41 16.26 -4.94
C GLN A 228 -6.62 17.56 -4.87
N LEU A 229 -5.37 17.50 -4.40
CA LEU A 229 -4.49 18.67 -4.27
C LEU A 229 -4.16 19.34 -5.61
N TYR A 230 -4.05 18.57 -6.69
CA TYR A 230 -3.89 19.13 -8.03
C TYR A 230 -5.08 19.98 -8.47
N LYS A 231 -6.31 19.53 -8.16
CA LYS A 231 -7.55 20.23 -8.52
C LYS A 231 -7.80 21.43 -7.61
N GLU A 232 -7.55 21.26 -6.32
CA GLU A 232 -7.81 22.22 -5.26
C GLU A 232 -6.54 22.40 -4.41
N PRO A 233 -5.57 23.25 -4.84
CA PRO A 233 -4.26 23.39 -4.18
C PRO A 233 -4.30 23.87 -2.74
N GLU A 234 -5.40 24.51 -2.34
CA GLU A 234 -5.65 25.02 -0.98
C GLU A 234 -6.41 24.00 -0.11
N SER A 235 -6.69 22.80 -0.64
CA SER A 235 -7.42 21.77 0.10
C SER A 235 -6.53 21.21 1.22
N GLU A 236 -7.08 21.12 2.42
CA GLU A 236 -6.38 20.50 3.55
C GLU A 236 -6.65 19.00 3.57
N LEU A 237 -5.58 18.20 3.64
CA LEU A 237 -5.70 16.78 3.89
C LEU A 237 -5.94 16.51 5.39
N PRO A 238 -6.75 15.50 5.76
CA PRO A 238 -7.05 15.21 7.15
C PRO A 238 -5.78 14.93 7.96
N ALA A 239 -5.61 15.64 9.09
CA ALA A 239 -4.43 15.46 9.94
C ALA A 239 -4.27 14.00 10.40
N THR A 240 -3.04 13.50 10.39
CA THR A 240 -2.72 12.15 10.83
C THR A 240 -2.06 12.20 12.22
N GLU A 241 -2.83 11.81 13.25
CA GLU A 241 -2.34 11.75 14.64
C GLU A 241 -1.38 10.57 14.85
N ILE A 242 -1.61 9.47 14.13
CA ILE A 242 -0.87 8.21 14.25
C ILE A 242 0.24 8.15 13.21
N SER A 243 1.49 7.98 13.64
CA SER A 243 2.60 7.73 12.73
C SER A 243 2.67 6.24 12.35
N PHE A 244 3.25 5.92 11.19
CA PHE A 244 3.61 4.55 10.84
C PHE A 244 4.61 3.96 11.85
N ARG A 245 5.44 4.80 12.49
CA ARG A 245 6.28 4.40 13.62
C ARG A 245 5.47 3.78 14.75
N ASP A 246 4.38 4.44 15.15
CA ASP A 246 3.51 3.96 16.23
C ASP A 246 2.89 2.61 15.88
N TYR A 247 2.51 2.43 14.61
CA TYR A 247 2.01 1.15 14.11
C TYR A 247 3.04 0.03 14.21
N VAL A 248 4.29 0.26 13.75
CA VAL A 248 5.34 -0.76 13.80
C VAL A 248 5.69 -1.13 15.24
N LEU A 249 5.77 -0.16 16.14
CA LEU A 249 6.05 -0.43 17.56
C LEU A 249 4.91 -1.21 18.22
N ALA A 250 3.65 -0.89 17.90
CA ALA A 250 2.49 -1.65 18.37
C ALA A 250 2.46 -3.08 17.80
N GLU A 251 2.83 -3.25 16.52
CA GLU A 251 2.96 -4.57 15.89
C GLU A 251 4.04 -5.41 16.58
N LEU A 252 5.19 -4.82 16.92
CA LEU A 252 6.25 -5.53 17.63
C LEU A 252 5.85 -5.96 19.03
N ALA A 253 5.02 -5.16 19.72
CA ALA A 253 4.46 -5.53 21.01
C ALA A 253 3.50 -6.74 20.94
N LEU A 254 3.03 -7.12 19.74
CA LEU A 254 2.28 -8.38 19.56
C LEU A 254 3.16 -9.62 19.66
N LYS A 255 4.48 -9.49 19.50
CA LYS A 255 5.38 -10.63 19.59
C LYS A 255 5.20 -11.33 20.93
N ASP A 256 5.14 -12.66 20.89
CA ASP A 256 4.91 -13.53 22.04
C ASP A 256 3.55 -13.37 22.75
N SER A 257 2.64 -12.53 22.23
CA SER A 257 1.25 -12.49 22.68
C SER A 257 0.53 -13.82 22.42
N PRO A 258 -0.56 -14.14 23.16
CA PRO A 258 -1.36 -15.33 22.90
C PRO A 258 -1.86 -15.42 21.44
N GLN A 259 -2.19 -14.29 20.83
CA GLN A 259 -2.61 -14.19 19.42
C GLN A 259 -1.46 -14.56 18.48
N TYR A 260 -0.27 -14.00 18.72
CA TYR A 260 0.91 -14.28 17.92
C TYR A 260 1.29 -15.76 17.99
N LEU A 261 1.35 -16.32 19.21
CA LEU A 261 1.68 -17.74 19.43
C LEU A 261 0.63 -18.66 18.79
N ARG A 262 -0.65 -18.30 18.86
CA ARG A 262 -1.73 -19.04 18.17
C ARG A 262 -1.56 -19.01 16.65
N SER A 263 -1.21 -17.87 16.08
CA SER A 263 -0.94 -17.72 14.63
C SER A 263 0.28 -18.55 14.22
N GLN A 264 1.37 -18.46 14.97
CA GLN A 264 2.60 -19.22 14.74
C GLN A 264 2.33 -20.73 14.78
N GLN A 265 1.65 -21.22 15.82
CA GLN A 265 1.32 -22.65 15.94
C GLN A 265 0.44 -23.13 14.79
N TYR A 266 -0.53 -22.32 14.35
CA TYR A 266 -1.37 -22.65 13.20
C TYR A 266 -0.54 -22.84 11.92
N TRP A 267 0.41 -21.93 11.65
CA TRP A 267 1.26 -22.04 10.47
C TRP A 267 2.25 -23.21 10.58
N PHE A 268 2.90 -23.40 11.74
CA PHE A 268 3.81 -24.53 11.98
C PHE A 268 3.13 -25.88 11.80
N ASN A 269 1.89 -26.04 12.28
CA ASN A 269 1.10 -27.27 12.09
C ASN A 269 0.74 -27.54 10.63
N ARG A 270 0.90 -26.57 9.72
CA ARG A 270 0.61 -26.69 8.29
C ARG A 270 1.86 -26.86 7.44
N LEU A 271 3.04 -26.45 7.91
CA LEU A 271 4.28 -26.44 7.12
C LEU A 271 4.55 -27.79 6.44
N ASP A 272 4.47 -28.90 7.18
CA ASP A 272 4.74 -30.26 6.67
C ASP A 272 3.74 -30.73 5.61
N ARG A 273 2.61 -30.03 5.45
CA ARG A 273 1.52 -30.39 4.52
C ARG A 273 1.32 -29.37 3.41
N LEU A 274 2.12 -28.30 3.36
CA LEU A 274 2.04 -27.34 2.28
C LEU A 274 2.53 -28.01 0.99
N PRO A 275 1.75 -27.98 -0.10
CA PRO A 275 2.23 -28.47 -1.39
C PRO A 275 3.39 -27.58 -1.87
N PRO A 276 4.26 -28.11 -2.76
CA PRO A 276 5.27 -27.28 -3.40
C PRO A 276 4.63 -26.16 -4.22
N ALA A 277 5.43 -25.14 -4.55
CA ALA A 277 5.01 -24.10 -5.50
C ALA A 277 4.63 -24.71 -6.86
N PRO A 278 3.72 -24.08 -7.63
CA PRO A 278 3.38 -24.55 -8.97
C PRO A 278 4.61 -24.70 -9.87
N GLU A 279 4.77 -25.86 -10.48
CA GLU A 279 5.82 -26.11 -11.47
C GLU A 279 5.39 -25.54 -12.82
N ILE A 280 5.79 -24.30 -13.09
CA ILE A 280 5.53 -23.62 -14.36
C ILE A 280 6.72 -23.87 -15.29
N PRO A 281 6.50 -24.18 -16.59
CA PRO A 281 7.59 -24.32 -17.56
C PRO A 281 8.51 -23.09 -17.57
N GLN A 282 9.81 -23.31 -17.35
CA GLN A 282 10.81 -22.24 -17.28
C GLN A 282 11.59 -22.15 -18.59
N ALA A 283 11.72 -20.94 -19.13
CA ALA A 283 12.60 -20.67 -20.27
C ALA A 283 14.09 -20.71 -19.89
N LYS A 284 14.42 -20.40 -18.63
CA LYS A 284 15.78 -20.40 -18.06
C LYS A 284 15.74 -20.85 -16.61
N ILE A 285 16.81 -21.48 -16.15
CA ILE A 285 17.02 -21.80 -14.73
C ILE A 285 17.23 -20.49 -13.97
N THR A 286 16.49 -20.27 -12.90
CA THR A 286 16.48 -19.00 -12.14
C THR A 286 17.85 -18.62 -11.58
N SER A 287 18.64 -19.59 -11.13
CA SER A 287 20.01 -19.36 -10.61
C SER A 287 21.01 -18.90 -11.67
N ALA A 288 20.69 -19.01 -12.96
CA ALA A 288 21.53 -18.51 -14.04
C ALA A 288 21.22 -17.05 -14.41
N ILE A 289 20.21 -16.43 -13.77
CA ILE A 289 19.80 -15.05 -14.03
C ILE A 289 20.49 -14.15 -13.01
N THR A 290 21.47 -13.36 -13.49
CA THR A 290 22.25 -12.43 -12.66
C THR A 290 21.65 -11.02 -12.62
N GLU A 291 20.94 -10.64 -13.68
CA GLU A 291 20.29 -9.34 -13.84
C GLU A 291 18.83 -9.58 -14.26
N PRO A 292 17.93 -9.80 -13.28
CA PRO A 292 16.53 -10.04 -13.60
C PRO A 292 15.86 -8.73 -14.06
N MET A 293 15.17 -8.81 -15.19
CA MET A 293 14.34 -7.74 -15.72
C MET A 293 12.93 -8.27 -16.01
N PHE A 294 11.92 -7.53 -15.58
CA PHE A 294 10.51 -7.87 -15.73
C PHE A 294 9.87 -6.91 -16.72
N ASN A 295 9.54 -7.41 -17.90
CA ASN A 295 8.93 -6.61 -18.96
C ASN A 295 7.45 -6.96 -19.11
N SER A 296 6.64 -5.92 -19.33
CA SER A 296 5.23 -6.09 -19.69
C SER A 296 5.11 -6.61 -21.11
N HIS A 297 4.64 -7.84 -21.28
CA HIS A 297 4.26 -8.37 -22.57
C HIS A 297 2.76 -8.14 -22.80
N LYS A 298 2.40 -7.49 -23.91
CA LYS A 298 1.00 -7.49 -24.36
C LYS A 298 0.66 -8.89 -24.83
N ALA A 299 -0.41 -9.47 -24.28
CA ALA A 299 -0.95 -10.72 -24.81
C ALA A 299 -1.29 -10.50 -26.30
N GLN A 300 -0.79 -11.40 -27.15
CA GLN A 300 -1.13 -11.45 -28.57
C GLN A 300 -2.52 -12.03 -28.78
#